data_AF-A0A9Q1IYE7-F1
#
_entry.id   AF-A0A9Q1IYE7-F1
#
_cell.length_a   1.000
_cell.length_b   1.000
_cell.length_c   1.000
_cell.angle_alpha   90.00
_cell.angle_beta   90.00
_cell.angle_gamma   90.00
#
_symmetry.space_group_name_H-M   'P 1'
#
loop_
_entity.id
_entity.type
_entity.pdbx_description
1 polymer ?
#
loop_
_entity_poly.entity_id
_entity_poly.type
_entity_poly.pdbx_seq_one_letter_code
_entity_poly.pdbx_strand_id
1 'polypeptide(L)'
;MQYLNQLYVTAREEEAVEGRGHDSALEDCERGMPVRKAARIHQVPRQTLQDRVSGGVVHGSRSGGPTMLSPEDKNFLVQYCLYCAPHGFPLTCPILAAFATALHRKRHPGGNIPKLGKTWWRNF
;
A
#
# COMPACT_ATOMS: atom_id res chain seq x y z
N MET A 1 4.29 -45.57 8.82
CA MET A 1 5.35 -44.67 9.36
C MET A 1 5.73 -43.50 8.42
N GLN A 2 5.13 -43.32 7.24
CA GLN A 2 5.42 -42.17 6.34
C GLN A 2 4.46 -40.98 6.48
N TYR A 3 3.23 -41.18 6.98
CA TYR A 3 2.21 -40.12 7.02
C TYR A 3 2.37 -39.12 8.17
N LEU A 4 2.91 -39.55 9.33
CA LEU A 4 3.08 -38.66 10.49
C LEU A 4 4.24 -37.65 10.31
N ASN A 5 5.26 -37.98 9.51
CA ASN A 5 6.32 -37.02 9.18
C ASN A 5 5.88 -35.98 8.17
N GLN A 6 4.93 -36.30 7.28
CA GLN A 6 4.42 -35.34 6.29
C GLN A 6 3.60 -34.23 6.98
N LEU A 7 2.76 -34.60 7.96
CA LEU A 7 1.92 -33.66 8.72
C LEU A 7 2.71 -32.77 9.69
N TYR A 8 3.80 -33.27 10.29
CA TYR A 8 4.67 -32.46 11.15
C TYR A 8 5.57 -31.49 10.38
N VAL A 9 5.95 -31.82 9.14
CA VAL A 9 6.72 -30.90 8.27
C VAL A 9 5.82 -29.77 7.76
N THR A 10 4.55 -30.04 7.41
CA THR A 10 3.61 -29.00 6.97
C THR A 10 3.15 -28.08 8.10
N ALA A 11 2.92 -28.59 9.31
CA ALA A 11 2.48 -27.76 10.44
C ALA A 11 3.54 -26.73 10.90
N ARG A 12 4.84 -27.04 10.74
CA ARG A 12 5.92 -26.08 11.01
C ARG A 12 6.06 -25.00 9.94
N GLU A 13 5.51 -25.22 8.76
CA GLU A 13 5.49 -24.23 7.69
C GLU A 13 4.31 -23.25 7.81
N GLU A 14 3.25 -23.59 8.55
CA GLU A 14 2.07 -22.73 8.73
C GLU A 14 2.27 -21.67 9.83
N GLU A 15 2.96 -21.99 10.93
CA GLU A 15 3.29 -20.98 11.97
C GLU A 15 4.36 -19.95 11.53
N ALA A 16 5.07 -20.21 10.41
CA ALA A 16 6.09 -19.31 9.87
C ALA A 16 5.57 -18.36 8.76
N VAL A 17 4.27 -18.37 8.46
CA VAL A 17 3.67 -17.51 7.42
C VAL A 17 3.66 -16.04 7.87
N GLU A 18 3.67 -15.76 9.17
CA GLU A 18 3.56 -14.41 9.72
C GLU A 18 4.82 -13.53 9.54
N GLY A 19 5.91 -14.07 8.98
CA GLY A 19 7.16 -13.34 8.71
C GLY A 19 7.67 -13.45 7.27
N ARG A 20 6.86 -13.94 6.32
CA ARG A 20 7.26 -14.05 4.91
C ARG A 20 6.79 -12.83 4.13
N GLY A 21 7.62 -11.79 4.12
CA GLY A 21 7.36 -10.55 3.40
C GLY A 21 8.62 -9.80 3.05
N HIS A 22 8.51 -8.86 2.12
CA HIS A 22 9.59 -7.92 1.80
C HIS A 22 10.00 -7.08 3.01
N ASP A 23 9.04 -6.77 3.88
CA ASP A 23 9.18 -5.93 5.06
C ASP A 23 10.07 -6.64 6.09
N SER A 24 9.76 -7.90 6.42
CA SER A 24 10.57 -8.73 7.33
C SER A 24 11.98 -8.98 6.78
N ALA A 25 12.11 -9.18 5.46
CA ALA A 25 13.41 -9.36 4.81
C ALA A 25 14.30 -8.11 4.87
N LEU A 26 13.69 -6.92 4.83
CA LEU A 26 14.39 -5.64 4.98
C LEU A 26 14.86 -5.41 6.40
N GLU A 27 13.98 -5.62 7.39
CA GLU A 27 14.36 -5.51 8.81
C GLU A 27 15.56 -6.40 9.15
N ASP A 28 15.58 -7.63 8.65
CA ASP A 28 16.70 -8.55 8.88
C ASP A 28 17.99 -8.06 8.21
N CYS A 29 17.90 -7.43 7.04
CA CYS A 29 19.07 -6.80 6.39
C CYS A 29 19.57 -5.57 7.17
N GLU A 30 18.66 -4.76 7.71
CA GLU A 30 18.99 -3.61 8.58
C GLU A 30 19.66 -4.07 9.89
N ARG A 31 19.27 -5.22 10.43
CA ARG A 31 19.93 -5.89 11.57
C ARG A 31 21.29 -6.49 11.23
N GLY A 32 21.76 -6.36 9.98
CA GLY A 32 23.08 -6.83 9.52
C GLY A 32 23.08 -8.22 8.87
N MET A 33 21.92 -8.80 8.57
CA MET A 33 21.87 -10.05 7.80
C MET A 33 22.27 -9.80 6.34
N PRO A 34 23.08 -10.68 5.72
CA PRO A 34 23.40 -10.53 4.30
C PRO A 34 22.16 -10.74 3.43
N VAL A 35 21.97 -9.85 2.44
CA VAL A 35 20.83 -9.82 1.51
C VAL A 35 20.51 -11.19 0.91
N ARG A 36 21.54 -11.98 0.55
CA ARG A 36 21.36 -13.32 -0.03
C ARG A 36 20.71 -14.31 0.96
N LYS A 37 21.05 -14.20 2.25
CA LYS A 37 20.50 -15.06 3.31
C LYS A 37 19.06 -14.65 3.61
N ALA A 38 18.81 -13.35 3.78
CA ALA A 38 17.47 -12.81 3.98
C ALA A 38 16.53 -13.15 2.81
N ALA A 39 16.97 -12.96 1.56
CA ALA A 39 16.20 -13.30 0.36
C ALA A 39 15.77 -14.78 0.32
N ARG A 40 16.66 -15.69 0.74
CA ARG A 40 16.37 -17.12 0.80
C ARG A 40 15.40 -17.49 1.92
N ILE A 41 15.54 -16.87 3.09
CA ILE A 41 14.69 -17.13 4.27
C ILE A 41 13.27 -16.64 4.02
N HIS A 42 13.10 -15.41 3.52
CA HIS A 42 11.80 -14.80 3.28
C HIS A 42 11.24 -15.07 1.89
N GLN A 43 11.93 -15.87 1.07
CA GLN A 43 11.53 -16.24 -0.29
C GLN A 43 11.24 -15.04 -1.20
N VAL A 44 12.02 -13.96 -1.06
CA VAL A 44 11.90 -12.75 -1.88
C VAL A 44 12.99 -12.70 -2.95
N PRO A 45 12.71 -12.16 -4.15
CA PRO A 45 13.74 -12.00 -5.17
C PRO A 45 14.91 -11.16 -4.66
N ARG A 46 16.13 -11.71 -4.78
CA ARG A 46 17.36 -11.06 -4.31
C ARG A 46 17.51 -9.66 -4.87
N GLN A 47 17.28 -9.47 -6.17
CA GLN A 47 17.45 -8.18 -6.83
C GLN A 47 16.51 -7.14 -6.24
N THR A 48 15.23 -7.48 -6.08
CA THR A 48 14.23 -6.60 -5.49
C THR A 48 14.55 -6.23 -4.04
N LEU A 49 15.13 -7.14 -3.26
CA LEU A 49 15.60 -6.83 -1.91
C LEU A 49 16.83 -5.91 -1.94
N GLN A 50 17.79 -6.20 -2.83
CA GLN A 50 18.98 -5.38 -3.04
C GLN A 50 18.62 -3.94 -3.43
N ASP A 51 17.66 -3.76 -4.35
CA ASP A 51 17.22 -2.45 -4.83
C ASP A 51 16.58 -1.61 -3.72
N ARG A 52 15.95 -2.26 -2.73
CA ARG A 52 15.38 -1.58 -1.56
C ARG A 52 16.44 -1.26 -0.51
N VAL A 53 17.38 -2.17 -0.26
CA VAL A 53 18.52 -1.93 0.67
C VAL A 53 19.45 -0.83 0.15
N SER A 54 19.67 -0.74 -1.17
CA SER A 54 20.48 0.33 -1.79
C SER A 54 19.76 1.67 -1.89
N GLY A 55 18.48 1.75 -1.52
CA GLY A 55 17.66 2.96 -1.63
C GLY A 55 17.16 3.27 -3.04
N GLY A 56 17.37 2.39 -4.02
CA GLY A 56 16.85 2.56 -5.39
C GLY A 56 15.32 2.48 -5.45
N VAL A 57 14.69 1.77 -4.51
CA VAL A 57 13.24 1.70 -4.36
C VAL A 57 12.87 2.02 -2.92
N VAL A 58 12.13 3.12 -2.71
CA VAL A 58 11.59 3.47 -1.40
C VAL A 58 10.58 2.40 -0.98
N HIS A 59 10.84 1.76 0.14
CA HIS A 59 9.93 0.77 0.73
C HIS A 59 8.60 1.42 1.12
N GLY A 60 7.49 0.72 0.90
CA GLY A 60 6.14 1.27 1.13
C GLY A 60 5.65 2.29 0.08
N SER A 61 6.45 2.60 -0.95
CA SER A 61 5.99 3.46 -2.04
C SER A 61 4.90 2.76 -2.86
N ARG A 62 3.77 3.44 -3.07
CA ARG A 62 2.72 2.96 -3.97
C ARG A 62 3.20 3.11 -5.41
N SER A 63 3.20 2.00 -6.15
CA SER A 63 3.44 2.02 -7.59
C SER A 63 2.29 2.75 -8.29
N GLY A 64 2.62 3.79 -9.06
CA GLY A 64 1.63 4.55 -9.82
C GLY A 64 2.06 5.99 -10.09
N GLY A 65 1.33 6.66 -10.98
CA GLY A 65 1.49 8.09 -11.20
C GLY A 65 1.09 8.91 -9.96
N PRO A 66 1.49 10.20 -9.91
CA PRO A 66 1.16 11.08 -8.79
C PRO A 66 -0.36 11.16 -8.58
N THR A 67 -0.78 11.08 -7.33
CA THR A 67 -2.19 11.23 -6.96
C THR A 67 -2.62 12.68 -7.11
N MET A 68 -3.79 12.93 -7.70
CA MET A 68 -4.34 14.29 -7.86
C MET A 68 -4.48 15.01 -6.52
N LEU A 69 -4.92 14.31 -5.48
CA LEU A 69 -5.08 14.88 -4.15
C LEU A 69 -3.81 14.68 -3.34
N SER A 70 -3.46 15.69 -2.55
CA SER A 70 -2.47 15.53 -1.51
C SER A 70 -2.97 14.56 -0.45
N PRO A 71 -2.08 13.89 0.30
CA PRO A 71 -2.47 12.99 1.39
C PRO A 71 -3.39 13.67 2.40
N GLU A 72 -3.16 14.95 2.68
CA GLU A 72 -3.95 15.75 3.61
C GLU A 72 -5.37 15.95 3.09
N ASP A 73 -5.53 16.38 1.82
CA ASP A 73 -6.85 16.57 1.21
C ASP A 73 -7.63 15.26 1.11
N LYS A 74 -6.94 14.16 0.82
CA LYS A 74 -7.55 12.83 0.82
C LYS A 74 -8.10 12.51 2.22
N ASN A 75 -7.32 12.75 3.26
CA ASN A 75 -7.76 12.48 4.63
C ASN A 75 -8.96 13.35 5.02
N PHE A 76 -8.96 14.65 4.67
CA PHE A 76 -10.11 15.52 4.92
C PHE A 76 -11.39 15.03 4.25
N LEU A 77 -11.31 14.59 2.99
CA LEU A 77 -12.47 14.02 2.29
C LEU A 77 -12.98 12.74 2.96
N VAL A 78 -12.07 11.85 3.39
CA VAL A 78 -12.44 10.62 4.10
C VAL A 78 -13.13 10.93 5.42
N GLN A 79 -12.57 11.86 6.22
CA GLN A 79 -13.19 12.29 7.48
C GLN A 79 -14.58 12.88 7.25
N TYR A 80 -14.75 13.67 6.18
CA TYR A 80 -16.05 14.20 5.81
C TYR A 80 -17.04 13.09 5.42
N CYS A 81 -16.63 12.08 4.65
CA CYS A 81 -17.46 10.91 4.36
C CYS A 81 -17.91 10.18 5.63
N LEU A 82 -16.96 9.94 6.56
CA LEU A 82 -17.23 9.27 7.83
C LEU A 82 -18.15 10.08 8.73
N TYR A 83 -18.06 11.41 8.68
CA TYR A 83 -18.98 12.30 9.36
C TYR A 83 -20.39 12.24 8.75
N CYS A 84 -20.52 12.27 7.43
CA CYS A 84 -21.83 12.33 6.77
C CYS A 84 -22.63 11.01 6.87
N ALA A 85 -21.95 9.86 6.90
CA ALA A 85 -22.57 8.54 6.97
C ALA A 85 -23.57 8.36 8.14
N PRO A 86 -23.21 8.62 9.42
CA PRO A 86 -24.14 8.51 10.55
C PRO A 86 -25.20 9.62 10.59
N HIS A 87 -24.97 10.76 9.92
CA HIS A 87 -25.89 11.89 9.91
C HIS A 87 -26.97 11.80 8.82
N GLY A 88 -27.06 10.67 8.10
CA GLY A 88 -28.07 10.46 7.07
C GLY A 88 -27.77 11.15 5.74
N PHE A 89 -26.52 11.53 5.50
CA PHE A 89 -26.08 12.17 4.25
C PHE A 89 -25.09 11.27 3.49
N PRO A 90 -25.51 10.13 2.92
CA PRO A 90 -24.60 9.28 2.16
C PRO A 90 -24.08 10.04 0.93
N LEU A 91 -22.76 10.22 0.85
CA LEU A 91 -22.13 10.90 -0.28
C LEU A 91 -22.12 9.98 -1.51
N THR A 92 -22.60 10.50 -2.63
CA THR A 92 -22.55 9.81 -3.91
C THR A 92 -21.23 10.08 -4.63
N CYS A 93 -20.83 9.15 -5.51
CA CYS A 93 -19.60 9.29 -6.30
C CYS A 93 -19.48 10.63 -7.04
N PRO A 94 -20.52 11.19 -7.70
CA PRO A 94 -20.42 12.50 -8.36
C PRO A 94 -20.13 13.65 -7.40
N ILE A 95 -20.75 13.64 -6.21
CA ILE A 95 -20.56 14.67 -5.20
C ILE A 95 -19.12 14.62 -4.68
N LEU A 96 -18.61 13.43 -4.36
CA LEU A 96 -17.26 13.30 -3.85
C LEU A 96 -16.21 13.69 -4.90
N ALA A 97 -16.44 13.34 -6.17
CA ALA A 97 -15.59 13.77 -7.27
C ALA A 97 -15.61 15.31 -7.45
N ALA A 98 -16.76 15.95 -7.27
CA ALA A 98 -16.86 17.40 -7.30
C ALA A 98 -16.05 18.05 -6.15
N PHE A 99 -16.11 17.49 -4.94
CA PHE A 99 -15.31 17.98 -3.81
C PHE A 99 -13.81 17.80 -4.01
N ALA A 100 -13.38 16.63 -4.50
CA ALA A 100 -11.99 16.38 -4.85
C ALA A 100 -11.48 17.37 -5.91
N THR A 101 -12.30 17.65 -6.93
CA THR A 101 -11.99 18.63 -7.97
C THR A 101 -11.88 20.06 -7.40
N ALA A 102 -12.79 20.43 -6.49
CA ALA A 102 -12.78 21.73 -5.84
C ALA A 102 -11.54 21.93 -4.96
N LEU A 103 -11.13 20.92 -4.20
CA LEU A 103 -9.91 20.94 -3.39
C LEU A 103 -8.66 21.11 -4.26
N HIS A 104 -8.55 20.35 -5.35
CA HIS A 104 -7.44 20.46 -6.28
C HIS A 104 -7.37 21.86 -6.92
N ARG A 105 -8.51 22.41 -7.36
CA ARG A 105 -8.59 23.77 -7.91
C ARG A 105 -8.18 24.84 -6.90
N LYS A 106 -8.50 24.65 -5.63
CA LYS A 106 -8.11 25.57 -4.54
C LYS A 106 -6.60 25.57 -4.31
N ARG A 107 -5.95 24.40 -4.40
CA ARG A 107 -4.49 24.28 -4.22
C ARG A 107 -3.69 24.70 -5.46
N HIS A 108 -4.26 24.53 -6.65
CA HIS A 108 -3.62 24.82 -7.93
C HIS A 108 -4.48 25.79 -8.76
N PRO A 109 -4.53 27.09 -8.39
CA PRO A 109 -5.28 28.07 -9.15
C PRO A 109 -4.73 28.16 -10.58
N GLY A 110 -5.60 27.95 -11.57
CA GLY A 110 -5.23 27.98 -13.00
C GLY A 110 -4.55 26.70 -13.53
N GLY A 111 -4.37 25.67 -12.69
CA GLY A 111 -3.87 24.37 -13.13
C GLY A 111 -4.88 23.57 -13.96
N ASN A 112 -4.39 22.66 -14.81
CA ASN A 112 -5.27 21.74 -15.53
C ASN A 112 -5.94 20.78 -14.54
N ILE A 113 -7.25 20.57 -14.69
CA ILE A 113 -8.03 19.69 -13.83
C ILE A 113 -8.11 18.32 -14.49
N PRO A 114 -7.53 17.27 -13.89
CA PRO A 114 -7.70 15.93 -14.42
C PRO A 114 -9.15 15.48 -14.30
N LYS A 115 -9.66 14.82 -15.34
CA LYS A 115 -11.02 14.25 -15.32
C LYS A 115 -11.07 13.07 -14.35
N LEU A 116 -11.92 13.16 -13.32
CA LEU A 116 -12.16 12.08 -12.37
C LEU A 116 -13.12 11.06 -12.98
N GLY A 117 -12.57 9.92 -13.42
CA GLY A 117 -13.34 8.81 -13.99
C GLY A 117 -13.67 7.71 -12.98
N LYS A 118 -14.34 6.66 -13.46
CA LYS A 118 -14.69 5.46 -12.66
C LYS A 118 -13.46 4.81 -12.00
N THR A 119 -12.30 4.85 -12.65
CA THR A 119 -11.04 4.31 -12.13
C THR A 119 -10.57 5.06 -10.90
N TRP A 120 -10.74 6.39 -10.85
CA TRP A 120 -10.37 7.15 -9.66
C TRP A 120 -11.24 6.75 -8.47
N TRP A 121 -12.57 6.66 -8.67
CA TRP A 121 -13.51 6.25 -7.63
C TRP A 121 -13.18 4.87 -7.04
N ARG A 122 -12.82 3.89 -7.87
CA ARG A 122 -12.48 2.53 -7.39
C ARG A 122 -11.20 2.47 -6.55
N ASN A 123 -10.30 3.45 -6.73
CA ASN A 123 -9.00 3.48 -6.06
C ASN A 123 -8.93 4.54 -4.94
N PHE A 124 -10.00 5.31 -4.76
CA PHE A 124 -10.13 6.31 -3.70
C PHE A 124 -10.34 5.61 -2.37
#